data_AF-A0A1V5P7A2-F1
#
_entry.id   AF-A0A1V5P7A2-F1
#
_cell.length_a   1.000
_cell.length_b   1.000
_cell.length_c   1.000
_cell.angle_alpha   90.00
_cell.angle_beta   90.00
_cell.angle_gamma   90.00
#
_symmetry.space_group_name_H-M   'P 1'
#
loop_
_entity.id
_entity.type
_entity.pdbx_description
1 polymer ?
#
loop_
_entity_poly.entity_id
_entity_poly.type
_entity_poly.pdbx_seq_one_letter_code
_entity_poly.pdbx_strand_id
1 'polypeptide(L)'
;MLETAVLGITRTDADLPSWLIPSAYREYLLTGRTDEIQRIFYHNEVDVLSMVTLLVHCARRLQAPEALPLAAGEWVGVGRLYERAGRIPEAEAAWEHALEEDTLPPDVAARLWETLAHRRKQAGEWEAALEIWECWANRLPTAIEPLVERAKVFEWLNHDAATALQETERALKRAARLPRGIAREEALVELHHRENRLQRKLKA
;
A
#
# COMPACT_ATOMS: atom_id res chain seq x y z
N MET A 1 -4.03 -26.57 -3.88
CA MET A 1 -2.80 -25.75 -3.90
C MET A 1 -2.93 -24.67 -4.96
N LEU A 2 -2.23 -23.53 -4.80
CA LEU A 2 -2.31 -22.39 -5.74
C LEU A 2 -2.00 -22.81 -7.18
N GLU A 3 -0.98 -23.65 -7.35
CA GLU A 3 -0.52 -24.20 -8.63
C GLU A 3 -1.63 -24.98 -9.34
N THR A 4 -2.36 -25.84 -8.62
CA THR A 4 -3.50 -26.58 -9.19
C THR A 4 -4.65 -25.64 -9.55
N ALA A 5 -4.95 -24.65 -8.71
CA ALA A 5 -6.05 -23.72 -8.95
C ALA A 5 -5.80 -22.77 -10.14
N VAL A 6 -4.54 -22.37 -10.35
CA VAL A 6 -4.17 -21.37 -11.37
C VAL A 6 -3.61 -22.01 -12.64
N LEU A 7 -2.82 -23.07 -12.52
CA LEU A 7 -2.14 -23.75 -13.64
C LEU A 7 -2.75 -25.11 -14.00
N GLY A 8 -3.67 -25.64 -13.19
CA GLY A 8 -4.25 -26.97 -13.42
C GLY A 8 -3.28 -28.13 -13.20
N ILE A 9 -2.14 -27.89 -12.54
CA ILE A 9 -1.11 -28.91 -12.31
C ILE A 9 -1.62 -29.95 -11.32
N THR A 10 -1.64 -31.20 -11.75
CA THR A 10 -1.90 -32.39 -10.92
C THR A 10 -0.59 -33.04 -10.54
N ARG A 11 -0.36 -33.17 -9.23
CA ARG A 11 0.77 -33.92 -8.67
C ARG A 11 0.47 -35.42 -8.75
N THR A 12 1.49 -36.21 -9.08
CA THR A 12 1.37 -37.68 -9.13
C THR A 12 1.59 -38.29 -7.75
N ASP A 13 1.33 -39.60 -7.61
CA ASP A 13 1.59 -40.37 -6.38
C ASP A 13 3.08 -40.41 -5.98
N ALA A 14 3.98 -39.99 -6.87
CA ALA A 14 5.39 -39.81 -6.58
C ALA A 14 5.66 -38.63 -5.63
N ASP A 15 4.69 -37.72 -5.45
CA ASP A 15 4.83 -36.58 -4.55
C ASP A 15 4.84 -37.01 -3.08
N LEU A 16 5.65 -36.31 -2.28
CA LEU A 16 5.71 -36.50 -0.83
C LEU A 16 5.08 -35.28 -0.15
N PRO A 17 4.15 -35.47 0.81
CA PRO A 17 3.65 -34.36 1.60
C PRO A 17 4.77 -33.56 2.25
N SER A 18 4.77 -32.22 2.10
CA SER A 18 5.91 -31.37 2.49
C SER A 18 6.31 -31.52 3.96
N TRP A 19 5.36 -31.83 4.85
CA TRP A 19 5.64 -32.06 6.27
C TRP A 19 6.42 -33.36 6.57
N LEU A 20 6.46 -34.32 5.63
CA LEU A 20 7.25 -35.55 5.74
C LEU A 20 8.69 -35.40 5.21
N ILE A 21 8.97 -34.33 4.44
CA ILE A 21 10.30 -34.09 3.86
C ILE A 21 11.41 -34.06 4.92
N PRO A 22 11.26 -33.36 6.07
CA PRO A 22 12.33 -33.33 7.08
C PRO A 22 12.65 -34.71 7.68
N SER A 23 11.62 -35.53 7.95
CA SER A 23 11.81 -36.88 8.49
C SER A 23 12.45 -37.83 7.48
N ALA A 24 12.02 -37.75 6.21
CA ALA A 24 12.58 -38.55 5.13
C ALA A 24 14.06 -38.22 4.88
N TYR A 25 14.42 -36.94 4.90
CA TYR A 25 15.81 -36.52 4.77
C TYR A 25 16.69 -37.00 5.95
N ARG A 26 16.15 -36.95 7.18
CA ARG A 26 16.83 -37.49 8.36
C ARG A 26 17.06 -39.00 8.25
N GLU A 27 16.07 -39.76 7.78
CA GLU A 27 16.20 -41.20 7.60
C GLU A 27 17.28 -41.55 6.58
N TYR A 28 17.36 -40.81 5.46
CA TYR A 28 18.45 -40.93 4.50
C TYR A 28 19.82 -40.70 5.13
N LEU A 29 19.99 -39.64 5.93
CA LEU A 29 21.27 -39.35 6.60
C LEU A 29 21.71 -40.46 7.57
N LEU A 30 20.75 -41.16 8.18
CA LEU A 30 21.04 -42.24 9.13
C LEU A 30 21.25 -43.60 8.46
N THR A 31 20.53 -43.88 7.38
CA THR A 31 20.43 -45.24 6.81
C THR A 31 21.04 -45.37 5.42
N GLY A 32 21.26 -44.25 4.73
CA GLY A 32 21.67 -44.20 3.33
C GLY A 32 20.57 -44.60 2.33
N ARG A 33 19.34 -44.90 2.78
CA ARG A 33 18.23 -45.29 1.89
C ARG A 33 17.70 -44.11 1.09
N THR A 34 17.56 -44.29 -0.22
CA THR A 34 17.25 -43.20 -1.17
C THR A 34 15.81 -43.19 -1.65
N ASP A 35 14.97 -44.12 -1.23
CA ASP A 35 13.60 -44.31 -1.76
C ASP A 35 12.77 -43.02 -1.62
N GLU A 36 12.80 -42.40 -0.45
CA GLU A 36 12.08 -41.14 -0.21
C GLU A 36 12.82 -39.91 -0.77
N ILE A 37 14.14 -39.99 -0.99
CA ILE A 37 14.92 -38.87 -1.56
C ILE A 37 14.50 -38.58 -3.00
N GLN A 38 14.20 -39.61 -3.79
CA GLN A 38 13.70 -39.43 -5.16
C GLN A 38 12.37 -38.67 -5.18
N ARG A 39 11.49 -38.96 -4.21
CA ARG A 39 10.19 -38.29 -4.05
C ARG A 39 10.33 -36.83 -3.60
N ILE A 40 11.31 -36.54 -2.74
CA ILE A 40 11.66 -35.15 -2.38
C ILE A 40 12.16 -34.38 -3.61
N PHE A 41 12.98 -34.99 -4.47
CA PHE A 41 13.41 -34.31 -5.70
C PHE A 41 12.25 -34.06 -6.66
N TYR A 42 11.35 -35.02 -6.83
CA TYR A 42 10.12 -34.81 -7.61
C TYR A 42 9.28 -33.67 -7.03
N HIS A 43 9.06 -33.62 -5.72
CA HIS A 43 8.37 -32.52 -5.04
C HIS A 43 8.99 -31.17 -5.37
N ASN A 44 10.31 -31.04 -5.17
CA ASN A 44 11.04 -29.81 -5.41
C ASN A 44 11.05 -29.41 -6.89
N GLU A 45 11.14 -30.38 -7.81
CA GLU A 45 11.07 -30.13 -9.25
C GLU A 45 9.71 -29.53 -9.62
N VAL A 46 8.62 -30.14 -9.17
CA VAL A 46 7.26 -29.62 -9.39
C VAL A 46 7.11 -28.23 -8.77
N ASP A 47 7.54 -28.02 -7.52
CA ASP A 47 7.47 -26.72 -6.85
C ASP A 47 8.21 -25.62 -7.64
N VAL A 48 9.45 -25.88 -8.05
CA VAL A 48 10.27 -24.90 -8.78
C VAL A 48 9.67 -24.59 -10.15
N LEU A 49 9.28 -25.62 -10.92
CA LEU A 49 8.68 -25.43 -12.23
C LEU A 49 7.32 -24.74 -12.14
N SER A 50 6.50 -25.09 -11.16
CA SER A 50 5.23 -24.44 -10.88
C SER A 50 5.41 -22.97 -10.51
N MET A 51 6.39 -22.62 -9.65
CA MET A 51 6.68 -21.23 -9.30
C MET A 51 7.11 -20.40 -10.50
N VAL A 52 8.02 -20.90 -11.33
CA VAL A 52 8.45 -20.22 -12.56
C VAL A 52 7.28 -20.05 -13.52
N THR A 53 6.43 -21.08 -13.65
CA THR A 53 5.25 -21.03 -14.52
C THR A 53 4.21 -20.05 -14.01
N LEU A 54 3.96 -20.02 -12.70
CA LEU A 54 3.07 -19.04 -12.05
C LEU A 54 3.59 -17.62 -12.27
N LEU A 55 4.88 -17.39 -12.08
CA LEU A 55 5.50 -16.09 -12.31
C LEU A 55 5.28 -15.62 -13.74
N VAL A 56 5.54 -16.47 -14.74
CA VAL A 56 5.31 -16.13 -16.16
C VAL A 56 3.83 -15.90 -16.44
N HIS A 57 2.94 -16.71 -15.87
CA HIS A 57 1.49 -16.57 -16.01
C HIS A 57 1.00 -15.21 -15.47
N CYS A 58 1.40 -14.88 -14.24
CA CYS A 58 1.08 -13.60 -13.60
C CYS A 58 1.68 -12.43 -14.39
N ALA A 59 2.96 -12.50 -14.76
CA ALA A 59 3.64 -11.44 -15.49
C ALA A 59 2.96 -11.13 -16.84
N ARG A 60 2.51 -12.15 -17.57
CA ARG A 60 1.77 -11.96 -18.83
C ARG A 60 0.42 -11.27 -18.61
N ARG A 61 -0.34 -11.70 -17.61
CA ARG A 61 -1.64 -11.08 -17.29
C ARG A 61 -1.48 -9.63 -16.82
N LEU A 62 -0.44 -9.35 -16.03
CA LEU A 62 -0.11 -8.01 -15.54
C LEU A 62 0.44 -7.08 -16.63
N GLN A 63 0.59 -7.50 -17.89
CA GLN A 63 0.85 -6.57 -18.99
C GLN A 63 -0.39 -5.71 -19.32
N ALA A 64 -1.59 -6.20 -19.01
CA ALA A 64 -2.84 -5.50 -19.23
C ALA A 64 -3.77 -5.70 -18.00
N PRO A 65 -3.43 -5.13 -16.83
CA PRO A 65 -4.17 -5.35 -15.60
C PRO A 65 -5.62 -4.82 -15.69
N GLU A 66 -5.88 -3.79 -16.50
CA GLU A 66 -7.22 -3.26 -16.82
C GLU A 66 -8.19 -4.30 -17.38
N ALA A 67 -7.66 -5.33 -18.05
CA ALA A 67 -8.48 -6.39 -18.64
C ALA A 67 -8.83 -7.50 -17.64
N LEU A 68 -8.36 -7.38 -16.38
CA LEU A 68 -8.57 -8.35 -15.32
C LEU A 68 -9.58 -7.79 -14.31
N PRO A 69 -10.46 -8.64 -13.75
CA PRO A 69 -11.39 -8.22 -12.70
C PRO A 69 -10.65 -8.16 -11.34
N LEU A 70 -9.71 -7.22 -11.20
CA LEU A 70 -8.93 -7.04 -9.99
C LEU A 70 -9.70 -6.24 -8.94
N ALA A 71 -9.71 -6.73 -7.72
CA ALA A 71 -10.18 -5.96 -6.58
C ALA A 71 -9.21 -4.81 -6.23
N ALA A 72 -9.68 -3.78 -5.53
CA ALA A 72 -8.86 -2.65 -5.11
C ALA A 72 -7.56 -3.07 -4.38
N GLY A 73 -7.64 -4.08 -3.50
CA GLY A 73 -6.46 -4.63 -2.81
C GLY A 73 -5.43 -5.30 -3.74
N GLU A 74 -5.88 -5.87 -4.85
CA GLU A 74 -4.99 -6.45 -5.87
C GLU A 74 -4.31 -5.35 -6.68
N TRP A 75 -5.02 -4.26 -7.01
CA TRP A 75 -4.44 -3.06 -7.62
C TRP A 75 -3.33 -2.43 -6.78
N VAL A 76 -3.47 -2.41 -5.44
CA VAL A 76 -2.37 -2.03 -4.52
C VAL A 76 -1.13 -2.89 -4.79
N GLY A 77 -1.32 -4.21 -4.96
CA GLY A 77 -0.27 -5.17 -5.28
C GLY A 77 0.37 -4.92 -6.65
N VAL A 78 -0.45 -4.65 -7.67
CA VAL A 78 0.02 -4.27 -9.02
C VAL A 78 0.92 -3.03 -8.94
N GLY A 79 0.48 -1.97 -8.26
CA GLY A 79 1.28 -0.76 -8.13
C GLY A 79 2.61 -1.01 -7.39
N ARG A 80 2.62 -1.86 -6.35
CA ARG A 80 3.88 -2.27 -5.69
C ARG A 80 4.83 -3.04 -6.62
N LEU A 81 4.30 -3.87 -7.51
CA LEU A 81 5.12 -4.59 -8.49
C LEU A 81 5.74 -3.62 -9.51
N TYR A 82 4.97 -2.66 -10.00
CA TYR A 82 5.47 -1.62 -10.90
C TYR A 82 6.50 -0.71 -10.23
N GLU A 83 6.27 -0.29 -8.99
CA GLU A 83 7.24 0.51 -8.24
C GLU A 83 8.57 -0.23 -8.09
N ARG A 84 8.54 -1.51 -7.71
CA ARG A 84 9.76 -2.36 -7.60
C ARG A 84 10.48 -2.54 -8.94
N ALA A 85 9.74 -2.48 -10.05
CA ALA A 85 10.31 -2.52 -11.40
C ALA A 85 10.79 -1.16 -11.90
N GLY A 86 10.70 -0.09 -11.11
CA GLY A 86 11.04 1.29 -11.51
C GLY A 86 10.02 1.95 -12.44
N ARG A 87 8.87 1.31 -12.67
CA ARG A 87 7.78 1.78 -13.53
C ARG A 87 6.84 2.68 -12.73
N ILE A 88 7.35 3.83 -12.31
CA ILE A 88 6.65 4.72 -11.38
C ILE A 88 5.31 5.24 -11.93
N PRO A 89 5.19 5.70 -13.19
CA PRO A 89 3.91 6.18 -13.72
C PRO A 89 2.82 5.10 -13.68
N GLU A 90 3.15 3.87 -14.03
CA GLU A 90 2.20 2.75 -13.98
C GLU A 90 1.86 2.35 -12.54
N ALA A 91 2.80 2.51 -11.61
CA ALA A 91 2.53 2.29 -10.19
C ALA A 91 1.52 3.30 -9.65
N GLU A 92 1.67 4.58 -9.99
CA GLU A 92 0.76 5.65 -9.59
C GLU A 92 -0.64 5.40 -10.16
N ALA A 93 -0.75 5.10 -11.46
CA ALA A 93 -2.04 4.79 -12.10
C ALA A 93 -2.74 3.59 -11.42
N ALA A 94 -2.00 2.53 -11.10
CA ALA A 94 -2.55 1.38 -10.39
C ALA A 94 -3.06 1.73 -8.98
N TRP A 95 -2.36 2.62 -8.26
CA TRP A 95 -2.81 3.07 -6.94
C TRP A 95 -3.98 4.04 -7.00
N GLU A 96 -4.03 4.91 -8.02
CA GLU A 96 -5.17 5.78 -8.30
C GLU A 96 -6.42 4.92 -8.57
N HIS A 97 -6.33 3.90 -9.44
CA HIS A 97 -7.39 2.93 -9.65
C HIS A 97 -7.80 2.20 -8.37
N ALA A 98 -6.84 1.76 -7.55
CA ALA A 98 -7.14 1.12 -6.27
C ALA A 98 -7.97 2.00 -5.33
N LEU A 99 -7.84 3.33 -5.44
CA LEU A 99 -8.56 4.28 -4.60
C LEU A 99 -9.95 4.62 -5.15
N GLU A 100 -10.27 4.34 -6.42
CA GLU A 100 -11.54 4.76 -7.06
C GLU A 100 -12.78 4.21 -6.36
N GLU A 101 -12.78 2.92 -6.01
CA GLU A 101 -13.97 2.23 -5.46
C GLU A 101 -14.20 2.50 -3.95
N ASP A 102 -13.26 3.13 -3.25
CA ASP A 102 -13.33 3.41 -1.80
C ASP A 102 -13.60 2.16 -0.93
N THR A 103 -13.15 0.99 -1.39
CA THR A 103 -13.29 -0.31 -0.71
C THR A 103 -12.07 -0.73 0.09
N LEU A 104 -10.98 0.04 0.01
CA LEU A 104 -9.74 -0.25 0.71
C LEU A 104 -9.86 -0.03 2.23
N PRO A 105 -9.12 -0.79 3.05
CA PRO A 105 -8.94 -0.46 4.46
C PRO A 105 -8.41 0.99 4.63
N PRO A 106 -8.93 1.78 5.59
CA PRO A 106 -8.56 3.19 5.74
C PRO A 106 -7.06 3.46 5.86
N ASP A 107 -6.33 2.57 6.54
CA ASP A 107 -4.87 2.68 6.70
C ASP A 107 -4.12 2.43 5.39
N VAL A 108 -4.59 1.50 4.56
CA VAL A 108 -4.02 1.22 3.24
C VAL A 108 -4.27 2.40 2.30
N ALA A 109 -5.51 2.90 2.28
CA ALA A 109 -5.88 4.03 1.45
C ALA A 109 -5.11 5.30 1.83
N ALA A 110 -5.01 5.60 3.14
CA ALA A 110 -4.21 6.71 3.67
C ALA A 110 -2.75 6.67 3.20
N ARG A 111 -2.10 5.50 3.24
CA ARG A 111 -0.73 5.32 2.77
C ARG A 111 -0.57 5.57 1.27
N LEU A 112 -1.56 5.19 0.46
CA LEU A 112 -1.54 5.46 -0.99
C LEU A 112 -1.68 6.96 -1.26
N TRP A 113 -2.65 7.62 -0.64
CA TRP A 113 -2.81 9.08 -0.77
C TRP A 113 -1.56 9.83 -0.31
N GLU A 114 -0.96 9.43 0.81
CA GLU A 114 0.30 9.99 1.31
C GLU A 114 1.43 9.82 0.28
N THR A 115 1.57 8.62 -0.28
CA THR A 115 2.60 8.31 -1.29
C THR A 115 2.42 9.16 -2.55
N LEU A 116 1.20 9.22 -3.10
CA LEU A 116 0.88 9.99 -4.30
C LEU A 116 1.11 11.49 -4.07
N ALA A 117 0.58 12.04 -2.97
CA ALA A 117 0.75 13.45 -2.65
C ALA A 117 2.22 13.82 -2.41
N HIS A 118 2.99 12.95 -1.74
CA HIS A 118 4.42 13.15 -1.53
C HIS A 118 5.21 13.19 -2.85
N ARG A 119 4.84 12.34 -3.83
CA ARG A 119 5.45 12.35 -5.17
C ARG A 119 5.16 13.64 -5.92
N ARG A 120 3.90 14.10 -5.96
CA ARG A 120 3.53 15.41 -6.55
C ARG A 120 4.28 16.56 -5.88
N LYS A 121 4.38 16.53 -4.54
CA LYS A 121 5.18 17.49 -3.76
C LYS A 121 6.66 17.51 -4.15
N GLN A 122 7.28 16.34 -4.32
CA GLN A 122 8.68 16.24 -4.77
C GLN A 122 8.89 16.75 -6.19
N ALA A 123 7.90 16.57 -7.07
CA ALA A 123 7.90 17.11 -8.42
C ALA A 123 7.65 18.63 -8.48
N GLY A 124 7.29 19.27 -7.37
CA GLY A 124 6.89 20.68 -7.32
C GLY A 124 5.48 20.94 -7.84
N GLU A 125 4.69 19.89 -8.05
CA GLU A 125 3.30 19.93 -8.53
C GLU A 125 2.35 20.18 -7.36
N TRP A 126 2.45 21.36 -6.76
CA TRP A 126 1.72 21.70 -5.52
C TRP A 126 0.20 21.69 -5.68
N GLU A 127 -0.31 22.12 -6.83
CA GLU A 127 -1.75 22.11 -7.11
C GLU A 127 -2.31 20.67 -7.13
N ALA A 128 -1.63 19.75 -7.82
CA ALA A 128 -1.99 18.33 -7.82
C ALA A 128 -1.92 17.72 -6.40
N ALA A 129 -0.91 18.08 -5.61
CA ALA A 129 -0.82 17.63 -4.23
C ALA A 129 -2.00 18.13 -3.36
N LEU A 130 -2.42 19.39 -3.55
CA LEU A 130 -3.59 19.96 -2.87
C LEU A 130 -4.88 19.20 -3.20
N GLU A 131 -5.08 18.82 -4.46
CA GLU A 131 -6.22 18.02 -4.90
C GLU A 131 -6.24 16.63 -4.24
N ILE A 132 -5.09 15.96 -4.20
CA ILE A 132 -4.95 14.64 -3.56
C ILE A 132 -5.28 14.74 -2.07
N TRP A 133 -4.73 15.74 -1.36
CA TRP A 133 -5.02 15.91 0.06
C TRP A 133 -6.48 16.30 0.33
N GLU A 134 -7.13 17.08 -0.53
CA GLU A 134 -8.56 17.39 -0.38
C GLU A 134 -9.40 16.12 -0.58
N CYS A 135 -9.09 15.32 -1.61
CA CYS A 135 -9.74 14.03 -1.84
C CYS A 135 -9.57 13.08 -0.64
N TRP A 136 -8.35 12.93 -0.15
CA TRP A 136 -8.03 12.14 1.04
C TRP A 136 -8.81 12.64 2.26
N ALA A 137 -8.80 13.95 2.53
CA ALA A 137 -9.51 14.52 3.65
C ALA A 137 -11.03 14.27 3.55
N ASN A 138 -11.61 14.29 2.35
CA ASN A 138 -13.04 14.09 2.16
C ASN A 138 -13.47 12.63 2.29
N ARG A 139 -12.66 11.69 1.80
CA ARG A 139 -12.96 10.24 1.88
C ARG A 139 -12.61 9.62 3.24
N LEU A 140 -11.62 10.17 3.95
CA LEU A 140 -11.28 9.76 5.32
C LEU A 140 -11.49 10.90 6.31
N PRO A 141 -12.70 11.03 6.90
CA PRO A 141 -13.04 12.09 7.86
C PRO A 141 -12.22 12.08 9.16
N THR A 142 -11.54 10.97 9.46
CA THR A 142 -10.64 10.84 10.62
C THR A 142 -9.22 11.31 10.33
N ALA A 143 -8.83 11.44 9.05
CA ALA A 143 -7.49 11.86 8.66
C ALA A 143 -7.29 13.35 8.95
N ILE A 144 -6.17 13.68 9.59
CA ILE A 144 -5.79 15.04 10.00
C ILE A 144 -4.60 15.51 9.15
N GLU A 145 -3.71 14.58 8.83
CA GLU A 145 -2.50 14.72 8.02
C GLU A 145 -2.74 15.51 6.70
N PRO A 146 -3.74 15.18 5.85
CA PRO A 146 -3.96 15.94 4.63
C PRO A 146 -4.31 17.41 4.88
N LEU A 147 -5.07 17.71 5.94
CA LEU A 147 -5.42 19.10 6.29
C LEU A 147 -4.20 19.86 6.81
N VAL A 148 -3.32 19.18 7.56
CA VAL A 148 -2.06 19.74 8.05
C VAL A 148 -1.12 20.08 6.89
N GLU A 149 -0.99 19.22 5.90
CA GLU A 149 -0.16 19.49 4.71
C GLU A 149 -0.76 20.62 3.86
N ARG A 150 -2.08 20.62 3.62
CA ARG A 150 -2.76 21.73 2.93
C ARG A 150 -2.55 23.06 3.63
N ALA A 151 -2.67 23.10 4.96
CA ALA A 151 -2.38 24.31 5.74
C ALA A 151 -0.93 24.80 5.56
N LYS A 152 0.06 23.89 5.47
CA LYS A 152 1.47 24.27 5.23
C LYS A 152 1.64 24.90 3.85
N VAL A 153 1.02 24.31 2.82
CA VAL A 153 1.13 24.84 1.45
C VAL A 153 0.51 26.24 1.35
N PHE A 154 -0.71 26.44 1.86
CA PHE A 154 -1.32 27.77 1.86
C PHE A 154 -0.51 28.80 2.67
N GLU A 155 0.06 28.40 3.82
CA GLU A 155 0.88 29.30 4.65
C GLU A 155 2.20 29.70 3.96
N TRP A 156 2.90 28.74 3.35
CA TRP A 156 4.28 28.94 2.89
C TRP A 156 4.39 29.33 1.41
N LEU A 157 3.58 28.71 0.55
CA LEU A 157 3.67 28.92 -0.90
C LEU A 157 2.75 30.05 -1.36
N ASN A 158 1.49 30.05 -0.89
CA ASN A 158 0.49 31.02 -1.30
C ASN A 158 0.51 32.30 -0.43
N HIS A 159 1.22 32.26 0.70
CA HIS A 159 1.18 33.29 1.74
C HIS A 159 -0.25 33.65 2.20
N ASP A 160 -1.17 32.70 2.08
CA ASP A 160 -2.58 32.84 2.43
C ASP A 160 -2.79 32.31 3.85
N ALA A 161 -2.56 33.19 4.82
CA ALA A 161 -2.75 32.85 6.23
C ALA A 161 -4.23 32.58 6.58
N ALA A 162 -5.19 33.10 5.80
CA ALA A 162 -6.61 32.92 6.07
C ALA A 162 -7.05 31.50 5.72
N THR A 163 -6.72 31.03 4.52
CA THR A 163 -7.02 29.66 4.10
C THR A 163 -6.22 28.64 4.91
N ALA A 164 -4.95 28.92 5.23
CA ALA A 164 -4.15 28.07 6.12
C ALA A 164 -4.79 27.92 7.52
N LEU A 165 -5.40 28.99 8.03
CA LEU A 165 -6.11 28.96 9.32
C LEU A 165 -7.37 28.11 9.22
N GLN A 166 -8.18 28.27 8.17
CA GLN A 166 -9.38 27.44 7.95
C GLN A 166 -9.04 25.95 7.90
N GLU A 167 -7.96 25.57 7.21
CA GLU A 167 -7.50 24.18 7.16
C GLU A 167 -7.02 23.67 8.53
N THR A 168 -6.32 24.51 9.30
CA THR A 168 -5.89 24.19 10.66
C THR A 168 -7.10 24.01 11.60
N GLU A 169 -8.14 24.83 11.47
CA GLU A 169 -9.39 24.69 12.24
C GLU A 169 -10.16 23.42 11.87
N ARG A 170 -10.20 23.04 10.58
CA ARG A 170 -10.74 21.74 10.14
C ARG A 170 -9.99 20.59 10.80
N ALA A 171 -8.65 20.67 10.84
CA ALA A 171 -7.79 19.67 11.47
C ALA A 171 -8.05 19.58 12.99
N LEU A 172 -8.17 20.71 13.69
CA LEU A 172 -8.52 20.77 15.11
C LEU A 172 -9.85 20.09 15.42
N LYS A 173 -10.88 20.36 14.60
CA LYS A 173 -12.21 19.73 14.74
C LYS A 173 -12.16 18.22 14.60
N ARG A 174 -11.30 17.69 13.71
CA ARG A 174 -11.09 16.24 13.55
C ARG A 174 -10.28 15.65 14.70
N ALA A 175 -9.16 16.28 15.07
CA ALA A 175 -8.33 15.88 16.21
C ALA A 175 -9.13 15.80 17.51
N ALA A 176 -10.05 16.74 17.75
CA ALA A 176 -10.90 16.74 18.93
C ALA A 176 -11.79 15.50 19.04
N ARG A 177 -12.15 14.85 17.92
CA ARG A 177 -13.00 13.65 17.85
C ARG A 177 -12.23 12.34 17.95
N LEU A 178 -10.90 12.37 17.88
CA LEU A 178 -10.09 11.17 18.08
C LEU A 178 -10.29 10.60 19.51
N PRO A 179 -10.07 9.28 19.71
CA PRO A 179 -10.02 8.68 21.03
C PRO A 179 -9.03 9.42 21.94
N ARG A 180 -9.34 9.51 23.23
CA ARG A 180 -8.42 10.10 24.22
C ARG A 180 -7.15 9.23 24.30
N GLY A 181 -6.01 9.89 24.22
CA GLY A 181 -4.70 9.25 24.24
C GLY A 181 -3.60 10.22 23.82
N ILE A 182 -2.35 9.78 23.94
CA ILE A 182 -1.15 10.60 23.71
C ILE A 182 -1.17 11.23 22.30
N ALA A 183 -1.44 10.44 21.27
CA ALA A 183 -1.46 10.93 19.88
C ALA A 183 -2.47 12.07 19.65
N ARG A 184 -3.63 12.04 20.33
CA ARG A 184 -4.62 13.13 20.25
C ARG A 184 -4.10 14.40 20.92
N GLU A 185 -3.48 14.25 22.09
CA GLU A 185 -2.97 15.40 22.84
C GLU A 185 -1.82 16.08 22.10
N GLU A 186 -0.88 15.31 21.56
CA GLU A 186 0.22 15.80 20.73
C GLU A 186 -0.32 16.55 19.49
N ALA A 187 -1.24 15.93 18.74
CA ALA A 187 -1.84 16.56 17.57
C ALA A 187 -2.56 17.87 17.91
N LEU A 188 -3.33 17.90 19.00
CA LEU A 188 -4.01 19.12 19.43
C LEU A 188 -3.01 20.21 19.82
N VAL A 189 -1.96 19.89 20.57
CA VAL A 189 -0.93 20.88 20.97
C VAL A 189 -0.29 21.51 19.72
N GLU A 190 0.18 20.71 18.77
CA GLU A 190 0.79 21.20 17.54
C GLU A 190 -0.16 22.06 16.71
N LEU A 191 -1.42 21.65 16.59
CA LEU A 191 -2.44 22.37 15.82
C LEU A 191 -2.79 23.71 16.47
N HIS A 192 -2.95 23.78 17.80
CA HIS A 192 -3.19 25.05 18.50
C HIS A 192 -1.98 25.99 18.38
N HIS A 193 -0.74 25.46 18.42
CA HIS A 193 0.45 26.28 18.18
C HIS A 193 0.44 26.90 16.78
N ARG A 194 0.04 26.13 15.76
CA ARG A 194 -0.11 26.62 14.39
C ARG A 194 -1.22 27.66 14.27
N GLU A 195 -2.39 27.38 14.82
CA GLU A 195 -3.55 28.28 14.82
C GLU A 195 -3.16 29.65 15.40
N ASN A 196 -2.55 29.67 16.59
CA ASN A 196 -2.09 30.90 17.24
C ASN A 196 -1.08 31.69 16.38
N ARG A 197 -0.15 30.98 15.71
CA ARG A 197 0.82 31.62 14.80
C ARG A 197 0.12 32.27 13.60
N LEU A 198 -0.83 31.57 12.99
CA LEU A 198 -1.58 32.07 11.82
C LEU A 198 -2.48 33.26 12.19
N GLN A 199 -3.17 33.20 13.34
CA GLN A 199 -3.98 34.31 13.84
C GLN A 199 -3.15 35.58 14.11
N ARG A 200 -1.90 35.45 14.58
CA ARG A 200 -0.99 36.59 14.72
C ARG A 200 -0.61 37.20 13.37
N LYS A 201 -0.37 36.36 12.35
CA LYS A 201 -0.07 36.82 10.98
C LYS A 201 -1.24 37.57 10.35
N LEU A 202 -2.49 37.18 10.63
CA LEU A 202 -3.69 37.86 10.11
C LEU A 202 -3.99 39.20 10.80
N LYS A 203 -3.45 39.42 11.99
CA LYS A 203 -3.63 40.66 12.76
C LYS A 203 -2.52 41.68 12.54
N ALA A 204 -1.42 41.28 11.89
CA ALA A 204 -0.26 42.11 11.57
C ALA A 204 -0.43 42.72 10.19
#